data_AF-A0AAP0C1H9-F1
#
_entry.id   AF-A0AAP0C1H9-F1
#
_cell.length_a   1.000
_cell.length_b   1.000
_cell.length_c   1.000
_cell.angle_alpha   90.00
_cell.angle_beta   90.00
_cell.angle_gamma   90.00
#
_symmetry.space_group_name_H-M   'P 1'
#
loop_
_entity.id
_entity.type
_entity.pdbx_description
1 polymer ?
#
loop_
_entity_poly.entity_id
_entity_poly.type
_entity_poly.pdbx_seq_one_letter_code
_entity_poly.pdbx_strand_id
1 'polypeptide(L)'
;MASTMSPSCSESAADGPVLNLMNKRLRALRKKYNRILQMEASVAQGKTLNKEQEEVLRSRPGVVALIDEYEKLRSPLAAAVQEELVLAGVSASGTSAENPNPTPAEEAEDASSSIDSAVEGLLALLYFGCLFDVKPQSEFTSMMLMRTHERVCCLTYDYVTDDAVELLGRDGPRYDLCSRRNGYFKATVLRNISPERTPGMPSAR
;
A
#
# COMPACT_ATOMS: atom_id res chain seq x y z
N MET A 1 29.05 31.40 -27.33
CA MET A 1 28.07 30.40 -27.79
C MET A 1 27.12 30.12 -26.65
N ALA A 2 25.81 30.20 -26.93
CA ALA A 2 24.76 30.38 -25.94
C ALA A 2 24.47 29.11 -25.12
N SER A 3 24.32 29.30 -23.80
CA SER A 3 23.81 28.30 -22.86
C SER A 3 22.34 28.01 -23.13
N THR A 4 22.02 26.75 -23.39
CA THR A 4 20.66 26.22 -23.32
C THR A 4 20.31 25.93 -21.86
N MET A 5 19.75 26.92 -21.17
CA MET A 5 18.96 26.68 -19.96
C MET A 5 17.55 26.29 -20.39
N SER A 6 17.23 25.00 -20.25
CA SER A 6 15.86 24.51 -20.38
C SER A 6 15.07 24.89 -19.12
N PRO A 7 13.93 25.61 -19.24
CA PRO A 7 13.03 25.82 -18.13
C PRO A 7 11.98 24.70 -18.15
N SER A 8 12.20 23.61 -17.42
CA SER A 8 11.11 22.65 -17.12
C SER A 8 10.49 23.01 -15.77
N CYS A 9 9.77 24.13 -15.75
CA CYS A 9 8.98 24.58 -14.62
C CYS A 9 7.52 24.75 -15.07
N SER A 10 6.85 23.64 -15.41
CA SER A 10 5.39 23.63 -15.65
C SER A 10 4.87 22.20 -15.90
N GLU A 11 5.09 21.26 -14.97
CA GLU A 11 4.42 19.94 -15.02
C GLU A 11 3.47 19.70 -13.83
N SER A 12 3.26 20.73 -12.99
CA SER A 12 2.37 20.61 -11.83
C SER A 12 0.87 20.76 -12.16
N ALA A 13 0.53 21.22 -13.37
CA ALA A 13 -0.86 21.45 -13.77
C ALA A 13 -1.49 20.26 -14.52
N ALA A 14 -0.70 19.31 -14.99
CA ALA A 14 -1.15 18.10 -15.69
C ALA A 14 -1.31 16.89 -14.76
N ASP A 15 -0.56 16.87 -13.66
CA ASP A 15 -0.65 15.83 -12.64
C ASP A 15 -2.00 15.97 -11.91
N GLY A 16 -2.87 14.96 -12.02
CA GLY A 16 -4.17 14.94 -11.33
C GLY A 16 -4.05 15.10 -9.80
N PRO A 17 -5.17 15.29 -9.07
CA PRO A 17 -5.16 15.59 -7.63
C PRO A 17 -4.33 14.61 -6.78
N VAL A 18 -4.34 13.33 -7.14
CA VAL A 18 -3.58 12.26 -6.47
C VAL A 18 -2.07 12.47 -6.58
N LEU A 19 -1.57 12.71 -7.80
CA LEU A 19 -0.14 12.91 -8.06
C LEU A 19 0.36 14.21 -7.41
N ASN A 20 -0.48 15.26 -7.41
CA ASN A 20 -0.19 16.52 -6.72
C ASN A 20 -0.02 16.36 -5.20
N LEU A 21 -0.87 15.57 -4.55
CA LEU A 21 -0.73 15.25 -3.12
C LEU A 21 0.62 14.56 -2.86
N MET A 22 0.97 13.59 -3.69
CA MET A 22 2.19 12.80 -3.56
C MET A 22 3.45 13.65 -3.76
N ASN A 23 3.46 14.51 -4.78
CA ASN A 23 4.50 15.51 -5.02
C ASN A 23 4.69 16.45 -3.82
N LYS A 24 3.58 16.92 -3.23
CA LYS A 24 3.60 17.78 -2.04
C LYS A 24 4.21 17.07 -0.83
N ARG A 25 3.84 15.80 -0.59
CA ARG A 25 4.40 14.97 0.48
C ARG A 25 5.90 14.74 0.28
N LEU A 26 6.33 14.34 -0.93
CA LEU A 26 7.73 14.16 -1.27
C LEU A 26 8.55 15.44 -1.07
N ARG A 27 8.05 16.59 -1.50
CA ARG A 27 8.72 17.87 -1.28
C ARG A 27 8.91 18.17 0.21
N ALA A 28 7.88 17.95 1.03
CA ALA A 28 7.96 18.17 2.47
C ALA A 28 8.98 17.23 3.14
N LEU A 29 8.97 15.94 2.79
CA LEU A 29 9.92 14.94 3.29
C LEU A 29 11.35 15.26 2.88
N ARG A 30 11.59 15.60 1.61
CA ARG A 30 12.91 16.05 1.12
C ARG A 30 13.38 17.31 1.83
N LYS A 31 12.49 18.26 2.11
CA LYS A 31 12.83 19.46 2.92
C LYS A 31 13.24 19.07 4.34
N LYS A 32 12.53 18.14 4.98
CA LYS A 32 12.88 17.62 6.32
C LYS A 32 14.23 16.88 6.28
N TYR A 33 14.47 16.04 5.27
CA TYR A 33 15.73 15.33 5.08
C TYR A 33 16.92 16.29 4.92
N ASN A 34 16.78 17.33 4.09
CA ASN A 34 17.81 18.35 3.95
C ASN A 34 18.10 19.09 5.27
N ARG A 35 17.07 19.38 6.07
CA ARG A 35 17.25 19.96 7.41
C ARG A 35 18.01 19.02 8.34
N ILE A 36 17.73 17.72 8.29
CA ILE A 36 18.46 16.69 9.04
C ILE A 36 19.94 16.69 8.63
N LEU A 37 20.26 16.68 7.33
CA LEU A 37 21.65 16.72 6.86
C LEU A 37 22.41 17.96 7.35
N GLN A 38 21.76 19.14 7.34
CA GLN A 38 22.36 20.37 7.87
C GLN A 38 22.62 20.30 9.38
N MET A 39 21.71 19.66 10.12
CA MET A 39 21.88 19.42 11.55
C MET A 39 23.00 18.42 11.82
N GLU A 40 23.10 17.32 11.07
CA GLU A 40 24.19 16.35 11.17
C GLU A 40 25.55 17.01 10.93
N ALA A 41 25.66 17.87 9.91
CA ALA A 41 26.87 18.64 9.66
C ALA A 41 27.23 19.59 10.82
N SER A 42 26.22 20.23 11.43
CA SER A 42 26.44 21.10 12.60
C SER A 42 26.90 20.32 13.83
N VAL A 43 26.38 19.10 14.05
CA VAL A 43 26.81 18.20 15.13
C VAL A 43 28.25 17.74 14.91
N ALA A 44 28.61 17.40 13.67
CA ALA A 44 29.98 17.03 13.32
C ALA A 44 30.99 18.17 13.58
N GLN A 45 30.53 19.43 13.57
CA GLN A 45 31.31 20.61 13.95
C GLN A 45 31.35 20.87 15.47
N GLY A 46 30.78 19.98 16.28
CA GLY A 46 30.81 20.05 17.75
C GLY A 46 29.66 20.85 18.37
N LYS A 47 28.62 21.19 17.61
CA LYS A 47 27.46 21.93 18.13
C LYS A 47 26.61 21.03 19.04
N THR A 48 26.35 21.48 20.27
CA THR A 48 25.43 20.79 21.19
C THR A 48 23.99 20.98 20.73
N LEU A 49 23.18 19.92 20.84
CA LEU A 49 21.79 19.91 20.41
C LEU A 49 20.82 19.95 21.60
N ASN A 50 19.63 20.53 21.36
CA ASN A 50 18.49 20.39 22.24
C ASN A 50 17.77 19.04 21.98
N LYS A 51 16.99 18.56 22.95
CA LYS A 51 16.21 17.32 22.91
C LYS A 51 15.31 17.20 21.67
N GLU A 52 14.66 18.28 21.26
CA GLU A 52 13.84 18.31 20.03
C GLU A 52 14.68 18.08 18.76
N GLN A 53 15.90 18.63 18.72
CA GLN A 53 16.80 18.47 17.57
C GLN A 53 17.32 17.03 17.48
N GLU A 54 17.60 16.39 18.60
CA GLU A 54 17.96 14.98 18.64
C GLU A 54 16.81 14.09 18.15
N GLU A 55 15.57 14.39 18.52
CA GLU A 55 14.39 13.69 18.00
C GLU A 55 14.25 13.83 16.48
N VAL A 56 14.53 15.02 15.94
CA VAL A 56 14.56 15.24 14.50
C VAL A 56 15.63 14.39 13.82
N LEU A 57 16.84 14.27 14.38
CA LEU A 57 17.89 13.39 13.86
C LEU A 57 17.50 11.90 13.96
N ARG A 58 16.91 11.49 15.08
CA ARG A 58 16.43 10.11 15.28
C ARG A 58 15.39 9.71 14.23
N SER A 59 14.63 10.67 13.71
CA SER A 59 13.64 10.44 12.65
C SER A 59 14.24 10.21 11.24
N ARG A 60 15.55 10.41 11.05
CA ARG A 60 16.25 10.25 9.76
C ARG A 60 15.95 8.95 9.02
N PRO A 61 16.15 7.74 9.60
CA PRO A 61 15.89 6.49 8.89
C PRO A 61 14.42 6.39 8.42
N GLY A 62 13.47 6.82 9.24
CA GLY A 62 12.06 6.85 8.85
C GLY A 62 11.77 7.82 7.71
N VAL A 63 12.38 9.02 7.71
CA VAL A 63 12.22 9.98 6.62
C VAL A 63 12.79 9.44 5.31
N VAL A 64 13.94 8.77 5.33
CA VAL A 64 14.54 8.14 4.14
C VAL A 64 13.64 7.02 3.61
N ALA A 65 13.19 6.12 4.49
CA ALA A 65 12.28 5.04 4.09
C ALA A 65 10.99 5.58 3.46
N LEU A 66 10.38 6.62 4.04
CA LEU A 66 9.19 7.25 3.49
C LEU A 66 9.46 7.91 2.13
N ILE A 67 10.62 8.52 1.91
CA ILE A 67 10.96 9.07 0.58
C ILE A 67 10.99 7.94 -0.45
N ASP A 68 11.71 6.85 -0.15
CA ASP A 68 11.86 5.71 -1.05
C ASP A 68 10.51 5.04 -1.38
N GLU A 69 9.64 4.88 -0.37
CA GLU A 69 8.31 4.32 -0.57
C GLU A 69 7.42 5.20 -1.44
N TYR A 70 7.39 6.51 -1.19
CA TYR A 70 6.60 7.43 -2.01
C TYR A 70 7.13 7.53 -3.45
N GLU A 71 8.44 7.39 -3.67
CA GLU A 71 9.02 7.32 -5.01
C GLU A 71 8.60 6.04 -5.74
N LYS A 72 8.61 4.88 -5.05
CA LYS A 72 8.15 3.61 -5.60
C LYS A 72 6.66 3.62 -5.95
N LEU A 73 5.83 4.24 -5.12
CA LEU A 73 4.38 4.32 -5.33
C LEU A 73 3.97 5.28 -6.45
N ARG A 74 4.87 6.18 -6.87
CA ARG A 74 4.51 7.20 -7.86
C ARG A 74 4.16 6.64 -9.22
N SER A 75 4.98 5.74 -9.74
CA SER A 75 4.77 5.11 -11.05
C SER A 75 3.48 4.28 -11.12
N PRO A 76 3.21 3.34 -10.17
CA PRO A 76 1.99 2.53 -10.24
C PRO A 76 0.72 3.37 -10.10
N LEU A 77 0.72 4.43 -9.29
CA LEU A 77 -0.43 5.32 -9.17
C LEU A 77 -0.66 6.15 -10.44
N ALA A 78 0.40 6.65 -11.08
CA ALA A 78 0.27 7.37 -12.35
C ALA A 78 -0.30 6.47 -13.46
N ALA A 79 0.17 5.23 -13.54
CA ALA A 79 -0.33 4.24 -14.49
C ALA A 79 -1.81 3.94 -14.26
N ALA A 80 -2.21 3.62 -13.01
CA ALA A 80 -3.60 3.32 -12.67
C ALA A 80 -4.54 4.50 -12.97
N VAL A 81 -4.13 5.74 -12.67
CA VAL A 81 -4.94 6.94 -12.99
C VAL A 81 -5.11 7.10 -14.50
N GLN A 82 -4.06 6.83 -15.28
CA GLN A 82 -4.13 6.91 -16.74
C GLN A 82 -5.05 5.83 -17.32
N GLU A 83 -5.01 4.60 -16.79
CA GLU A 83 -5.88 3.49 -17.20
C GLU A 83 -7.37 3.84 -16.95
N GLU A 84 -7.69 4.37 -15.78
CA GLU A 84 -9.06 4.81 -15.44
C GLU A 84 -9.54 5.95 -16.36
N LEU A 85 -8.68 6.92 -16.67
CA LEU A 85 -9.03 8.00 -17.61
C LEU A 85 -9.30 7.47 -19.02
N VAL A 86 -8.54 6.48 -19.48
CA VAL A 86 -8.77 5.83 -20.78
C VAL A 86 -10.10 5.08 -20.77
N LEU A 87 -10.40 4.30 -19.73
CA LEU A 87 -11.68 3.59 -19.60
C LEU A 87 -12.88 4.54 -19.53
N ALA A 88 -12.76 5.64 -18.78
CA ALA A 88 -13.78 6.68 -18.70
C ALA A 88 -13.97 7.40 -20.04
N GLY A 89 -12.88 7.68 -20.76
CA GLY A 89 -12.91 8.29 -22.09
C GLY A 89 -13.53 7.37 -23.16
N VAL A 90 -13.25 6.07 -23.11
CA VAL A 90 -13.88 5.06 -23.99
C VAL A 90 -15.38 4.95 -23.71
N SER A 91 -15.79 5.03 -22.44
CA SER A 91 -17.22 5.01 -22.06
C SER A 91 -17.99 6.25 -22.56
N ALA A 92 -17.32 7.39 -22.72
CA ALA A 92 -17.92 8.62 -23.27
C ALA A 92 -17.95 8.67 -24.81
N SER A 93 -17.14 7.85 -25.51
CA SER A 93 -17.03 7.86 -26.97
C SER A 93 -17.83 6.75 -27.68
N GLY A 94 -18.56 5.92 -26.94
CA GLY A 94 -19.33 4.77 -27.45
C GLY A 94 -20.70 5.08 -28.07
N THR A 95 -21.13 6.35 -28.12
CA THR A 95 -22.45 6.74 -28.66
C THR A 95 -22.34 7.87 -29.68
N SER A 96 -21.66 7.63 -30.81
CA SER A 96 -21.80 8.54 -31.95
C SER A 96 -21.48 7.85 -33.28
N ALA A 97 -22.43 7.05 -33.77
CA ALA A 97 -22.57 6.75 -35.20
C ALA A 97 -23.92 6.03 -35.46
N GLU A 98 -24.99 6.78 -35.76
CA GLU A 98 -25.77 6.57 -37.00
C GLU A 98 -26.74 7.73 -37.26
N ASN A 99 -26.94 8.03 -38.55
CA ASN A 99 -27.62 9.19 -39.16
C ASN A 99 -29.11 9.38 -38.80
N PRO A 100 -29.65 10.61 -38.85
CA PRO A 100 -31.09 10.84 -38.96
C PRO A 100 -31.49 11.07 -40.43
N ASN A 101 -32.44 10.30 -40.95
CA ASN A 101 -33.27 10.73 -42.08
C ASN A 101 -34.75 10.48 -41.71
N PRO A 102 -35.66 11.48 -41.80
CA PRO A 102 -37.02 11.35 -41.31
C PRO A 102 -38.02 11.10 -42.45
N THR A 103 -38.96 10.16 -42.28
CA THR A 103 -40.39 10.27 -42.67
C THR A 103 -41.17 9.01 -42.27
N PRO A 104 -42.51 9.05 -42.13
CA PRO A 104 -43.14 8.85 -40.82
C PRO A 104 -44.23 7.76 -40.79
N ALA A 105 -44.74 7.56 -39.57
CA ALA A 105 -46.06 7.06 -39.19
C ALA A 105 -46.14 5.59 -38.73
N GLU A 106 -46.63 5.49 -37.48
CA GLU A 106 -47.32 4.36 -36.83
C GLU A 106 -46.39 3.31 -36.19
N GLU A 107 -46.64 3.00 -34.91
CA GLU A 107 -45.91 2.06 -33.99
C GLU A 107 -44.90 2.71 -33.01
N ALA A 108 -45.37 3.47 -32.01
CA ALA A 108 -44.50 4.07 -30.97
C ALA A 108 -44.84 3.71 -29.51
N GLU A 109 -45.88 2.91 -29.24
CA GLU A 109 -46.30 2.57 -27.87
C GLU A 109 -45.79 1.19 -27.40
N ASP A 110 -45.45 0.27 -28.32
CA ASP A 110 -45.04 -1.11 -27.99
C ASP A 110 -43.52 -1.26 -27.79
N ALA A 111 -42.72 -0.38 -28.39
CA ALA A 111 -41.26 -0.45 -28.28
C ALA A 111 -40.75 0.03 -26.91
N SER A 112 -41.44 0.98 -26.27
CA SER A 112 -41.05 1.52 -24.95
C SER A 112 -41.22 0.47 -23.86
N SER A 113 -42.33 -0.28 -23.86
CA SER A 113 -42.59 -1.35 -22.90
C SER A 113 -41.59 -2.52 -23.05
N SER A 114 -41.20 -2.83 -24.30
CA SER A 114 -40.16 -3.83 -24.59
C SER A 114 -38.78 -3.40 -24.08
N ILE A 115 -38.43 -2.11 -24.18
CA ILE A 115 -37.17 -1.57 -23.67
C ILE A 115 -37.18 -1.58 -22.14
N ASP A 116 -38.26 -1.14 -21.51
CA ASP A 116 -38.38 -1.12 -20.05
C ASP A 116 -38.27 -2.53 -19.46
N SER A 117 -38.89 -3.53 -20.10
CA SER A 117 -38.75 -4.94 -19.70
C SER A 117 -37.33 -5.48 -19.87
N ALA A 118 -36.63 -5.09 -20.94
CA ALA A 118 -35.23 -5.46 -21.15
C ALA A 118 -34.30 -4.80 -20.12
N VAL A 119 -34.55 -3.53 -19.78
CA VAL A 119 -33.81 -2.79 -18.75
C VAL A 119 -34.07 -3.40 -17.37
N GLU A 120 -35.30 -3.77 -17.05
CA GLU A 120 -35.65 -4.48 -15.82
C GLU A 120 -34.94 -5.83 -15.73
N GLY A 121 -34.90 -6.60 -16.82
CA GLY A 121 -34.14 -7.86 -16.90
C GLY A 121 -32.64 -7.67 -16.68
N LEU A 122 -32.06 -6.60 -17.22
CA LEU A 122 -30.65 -6.23 -17.03
C LEU A 122 -30.37 -5.81 -15.58
N LEU A 123 -31.24 -5.01 -14.98
CA LEU A 123 -31.16 -4.58 -13.58
C LEU A 123 -31.28 -5.78 -12.63
N ALA A 124 -32.21 -6.70 -12.91
CA ALA A 124 -32.38 -7.93 -12.14
C ALA A 124 -31.14 -8.82 -12.24
N LEU A 125 -30.60 -9.03 -13.45
CA LEU A 125 -29.39 -9.82 -13.66
C LEU A 125 -28.18 -9.21 -12.93
N LEU A 126 -28.00 -7.89 -13.01
CA LEU A 126 -26.93 -7.20 -12.31
C LEU A 126 -27.10 -7.28 -10.79
N TYR A 127 -28.32 -7.08 -10.29
CA TYR A 127 -28.64 -7.17 -8.86
C TYR A 127 -28.36 -8.57 -8.30
N PHE A 128 -28.85 -9.62 -8.97
CA PHE A 128 -28.58 -10.99 -8.57
C PHE A 128 -27.10 -11.37 -8.74
N GLY A 129 -26.44 -10.90 -9.80
CA GLY A 129 -25.00 -11.07 -9.98
C GLY A 129 -24.18 -10.48 -8.83
N CYS A 130 -24.57 -9.30 -8.32
CA CYS A 130 -23.93 -8.67 -7.17
C CYS A 130 -24.26 -9.36 -5.84
N LEU A 131 -25.49 -9.86 -5.66
CA LEU A 131 -25.89 -10.59 -4.45
C LEU A 131 -25.21 -11.97 -4.35
N PHE A 132 -25.04 -12.62 -5.49
CA PHE A 132 -24.43 -13.94 -5.62
C PHE A 132 -23.03 -13.86 -6.22
N ASP A 133 -22.31 -12.74 -6.02
CA ASP A 133 -20.89 -12.62 -6.34
C ASP A 133 -20.10 -13.53 -5.38
N VAL A 134 -20.22 -14.84 -5.62
CA VAL A 134 -19.49 -15.89 -4.95
C VAL A 134 -18.09 -15.80 -5.50
N LYS A 135 -17.26 -15.05 -4.77
CA LYS A 135 -15.81 -15.01 -4.93
C LYS A 135 -15.31 -16.41 -5.30
N PRO A 136 -14.48 -16.54 -6.35
CA PRO A 136 -14.01 -17.84 -6.80
C PRO A 136 -13.31 -18.57 -5.64
N GLN A 137 -13.44 -19.90 -5.58
CA GLN A 137 -12.90 -20.71 -4.48
C GLN A 137 -11.40 -20.47 -4.20
N SER A 138 -10.64 -20.02 -5.22
CA SER A 138 -9.25 -19.58 -5.09
C SER A 138 -9.04 -18.44 -4.09
N GLU A 139 -10.03 -17.56 -3.93
CA GLU A 139 -10.00 -16.45 -2.97
C GLU A 139 -10.62 -16.81 -1.61
N PHE A 140 -11.33 -17.94 -1.52
CA PHE A 140 -11.99 -18.37 -0.28
C PHE A 140 -10.98 -18.60 0.86
N THR A 141 -9.88 -19.31 0.58
CA THR A 141 -8.83 -19.54 1.56
C THR A 141 -8.13 -18.25 1.97
N SER A 142 -7.97 -17.31 1.03
CA SER A 142 -7.39 -16.00 1.28
C SER A 142 -8.29 -15.14 2.16
N MET A 143 -9.59 -15.12 1.88
CA MET A 143 -10.62 -14.43 2.67
C MET A 143 -10.75 -15.02 4.09
N MET A 144 -10.71 -16.36 4.21
CA MET A 144 -10.71 -17.03 5.51
C MET A 144 -9.43 -16.71 6.30
N LEU A 145 -8.25 -16.76 5.66
CA LEU A 145 -6.97 -16.43 6.28
C LEU A 145 -6.93 -14.97 6.74
N MET A 146 -7.44 -14.04 5.94
CA MET A 146 -7.57 -12.62 6.29
C MET A 146 -8.45 -12.42 7.53
N ARG A 147 -9.65 -13.04 7.57
CA ARG A 147 -10.56 -12.96 8.74
C ARG A 147 -9.95 -13.61 9.99
N THR A 148 -9.20 -14.70 9.84
CA THR A 148 -8.48 -15.31 10.97
C THR A 148 -7.35 -14.41 11.45
N HIS A 149 -6.54 -13.84 10.54
CA HIS A 149 -5.45 -12.95 10.87
C HIS A 149 -5.93 -11.66 11.55
N GLU A 150 -7.03 -11.09 11.08
CA GLU A 150 -7.70 -9.94 11.72
C GLU A 150 -8.07 -10.26 13.18
N ARG A 151 -8.78 -11.36 13.43
CA ARG A 151 -9.13 -11.78 14.80
C ARG A 151 -7.89 -12.03 15.67
N VAL A 152 -6.87 -12.70 15.14
CA VAL A 152 -5.65 -13.01 15.88
C VAL A 152 -4.86 -11.74 16.21
N CYS A 153 -4.76 -10.79 15.28
CA CYS A 153 -4.08 -9.51 15.48
C CYS A 153 -4.74 -8.69 16.60
N CYS A 154 -6.08 -8.67 16.65
CA CYS A 154 -6.82 -7.99 17.71
C CYS A 154 -6.67 -8.69 19.08
N LEU A 155 -6.62 -10.03 19.09
CA LEU A 155 -6.41 -10.79 20.34
C LEU A 155 -4.99 -10.61 20.90
N THR A 156 -3.97 -10.56 20.04
CA THR A 156 -2.58 -10.38 20.50
C THR A 156 -2.33 -8.99 21.10
N TYR A 157 -3.11 -7.98 20.74
CA TYR A 157 -2.95 -6.64 21.28
C TYR A 157 -3.38 -6.55 22.76
N ASP A 158 -4.37 -7.36 23.18
CA ASP A 158 -4.86 -7.40 24.57
C ASP A 158 -3.95 -8.19 25.54
N TYR A 159 -3.10 -9.10 25.02
CA TYR A 159 -2.15 -9.87 25.85
C TYR A 159 -0.77 -9.22 25.98
N VAL A 160 -0.46 -8.21 25.17
CA VAL A 160 0.79 -7.44 25.29
C VAL A 160 0.53 -6.30 26.28
N THR A 161 0.53 -6.65 27.57
CA THR A 161 0.60 -5.65 28.63
C THR A 161 2.04 -5.12 28.73
N ASP A 162 2.20 -3.85 29.15
CA ASP A 162 3.51 -3.17 29.29
C ASP A 162 4.52 -3.96 30.16
N ASP A 163 4.03 -4.86 31.04
CA ASP A 163 4.84 -5.72 31.90
C ASP A 163 5.69 -6.76 31.12
N ALA A 164 5.28 -7.15 29.90
CA ALA A 164 6.04 -8.06 29.06
C ALA A 164 7.20 -7.35 28.31
N VAL A 165 7.12 -6.03 28.17
CA VAL A 165 8.15 -5.21 27.54
C VAL A 165 9.31 -4.96 28.50
N GLU A 166 9.04 -4.90 29.82
CA GLU A 166 10.09 -4.76 30.85
C GLU A 166 10.99 -6.01 30.97
N LEU A 167 10.45 -7.22 30.79
CA LEU A 167 11.24 -8.47 30.82
C LEU A 167 12.12 -8.66 29.57
N LEU A 168 11.80 -8.01 28.46
CA LEU A 168 12.62 -7.98 27.24
C LEU A 168 13.59 -6.79 27.21
N GLY A 169 13.55 -5.93 28.24
CA GLY A 169 14.25 -4.66 28.33
C GLY A 169 15.72 -4.72 28.75
N ARG A 170 16.37 -5.89 28.79
CA ARG A 170 17.80 -5.91 29.16
C ARG A 170 18.79 -6.60 28.24
N ASP A 171 18.48 -7.68 27.53
CA ASP A 171 19.44 -8.28 26.58
C ASP A 171 18.75 -9.25 25.59
N GLY A 172 18.12 -8.74 24.52
CA GLY A 172 17.45 -9.59 23.51
C GLY A 172 17.51 -9.03 22.08
N PRO A 173 17.73 -9.87 21.05
CA PRO A 173 17.92 -9.43 19.67
C PRO A 173 16.62 -8.88 19.06
N ARG A 174 16.75 -7.78 18.30
CA ARG A 174 15.66 -7.11 17.59
C ARG A 174 14.83 -8.10 16.77
N TYR A 175 13.56 -8.24 17.09
CA TYR A 175 12.58 -8.92 16.26
C TYR A 175 12.23 -8.05 15.03
N ASP A 176 13.02 -8.18 13.97
CA ASP A 176 12.58 -7.84 12.61
C ASP A 176 11.76 -9.00 12.05
N LEU A 177 10.44 -8.99 12.27
CA LEU A 177 9.51 -9.89 11.57
C LEU A 177 8.24 -9.16 11.14
N CYS A 178 8.38 -8.25 10.17
CA CYS A 178 7.27 -7.88 9.30
C CYS A 178 7.77 -7.41 7.93
N SER A 179 8.64 -8.19 7.27
CA SER A 179 8.98 -8.00 5.85
C SER A 179 9.80 -9.17 5.32
N ARG A 180 9.13 -10.29 4.99
CA ARG A 180 9.60 -11.26 3.98
C ARG A 180 8.54 -12.33 3.77
N ARG A 181 7.65 -12.09 2.82
CA ARG A 181 6.92 -13.19 2.19
C ARG A 181 6.76 -12.94 0.69
N ASN A 182 7.90 -12.80 0.03
CA ASN A 182 8.05 -13.21 -1.35
C ASN A 182 9.48 -13.73 -1.52
N GLY A 183 9.65 -15.02 -1.82
CA GLY A 183 10.96 -15.62 -2.11
C GLY A 183 11.24 -16.91 -1.33
N TYR A 184 10.90 -18.01 -1.97
CA TYR A 184 11.51 -19.35 -1.87
C TYR A 184 12.70 -19.52 -0.91
N PHE A 185 12.59 -20.42 0.07
CA PHE A 185 13.77 -21.04 0.67
C PHE A 185 13.58 -22.55 0.86
N LYS A 186 14.22 -23.27 -0.06
CA LYS A 186 14.56 -24.69 0.00
C LYS A 186 15.94 -24.75 0.68
N ALA A 187 16.06 -25.31 1.89
CA ALA A 187 17.31 -25.88 2.43
C ALA A 187 17.01 -26.53 3.79
N THR A 188 16.97 -27.85 3.85
CA THR A 188 18.08 -28.71 4.30
C THR A 188 18.13 -28.82 5.83
N VAL A 189 17.46 -29.86 6.32
CA VAL A 189 17.65 -30.46 7.63
C VAL A 189 19.12 -30.87 7.77
N LEU A 190 19.87 -30.20 8.63
CA LEU A 190 21.09 -30.77 9.20
C LEU A 190 20.79 -31.24 10.62
N ARG A 191 20.78 -32.57 10.73
CA ARG A 191 20.94 -33.33 11.97
C ARG A 191 22.14 -32.78 12.75
N ASN A 192 21.98 -32.60 14.05
CA ASN A 192 23.01 -32.96 15.01
C ASN A 192 22.33 -33.33 16.32
N ILE A 193 22.06 -34.63 16.45
CA ILE A 193 21.86 -35.32 17.71
C ILE A 193 23.25 -35.80 18.12
N SER A 194 23.75 -35.36 19.28
CA SER A 194 24.52 -36.25 20.15
C SER A 194 24.37 -35.86 21.62
N PRO A 195 24.36 -36.86 22.52
CA PRO A 195 23.95 -36.72 23.92
C PRO A 195 25.16 -36.65 24.87
N GLU A 196 24.87 -36.61 26.18
CA GLU A 196 25.76 -36.65 27.34
C GLU A 196 26.12 -35.30 27.97
N ARG A 197 25.63 -35.07 29.20
CA ARG A 197 26.33 -35.47 30.43
C ARG A 197 25.48 -35.11 31.66
N THR A 198 25.11 -36.11 32.45
CA THR A 198 24.40 -35.96 33.73
C THR A 198 25.35 -35.44 34.82
N PRO A 199 24.94 -34.50 35.70
CA PRO A 199 25.74 -34.12 36.85
C PRO A 199 25.43 -35.04 38.04
N GLY A 200 26.51 -35.53 38.67
CA GLY A 200 26.50 -36.51 39.75
C GLY A 200 25.92 -36.00 41.08
N MET A 201 25.36 -36.96 41.82
CA MET A 201 24.90 -36.84 43.20
C MET A 201 26.09 -36.73 44.18
N PRO A 202 25.93 -36.04 45.34
CA PRO A 202 26.93 -35.97 46.39
C PRO A 202 26.90 -37.21 47.31
N SER A 203 28.10 -37.70 47.67
CA SER A 203 28.34 -38.82 48.58
C SER A 203 28.02 -38.46 50.03
N ALA A 204 27.32 -39.36 50.74
CA ALA A 204 27.15 -39.31 52.19
C ALA A 204 27.74 -40.57 52.83
N ARG A 205 28.65 -40.34 53.79
CA ARG A 205 29.37 -41.26 54.70
C ARG A 205 30.52 -42.08 54.13
#